data_AF-A0A0F5VIC5-F1
#
_entry.id   AF-A0A0F5VIC5-F1
#
_cell.length_a   1.000
_cell.length_b   1.000
_cell.length_c   1.000
_cell.angle_alpha   90.00
_cell.angle_beta   90.00
_cell.angle_gamma   90.00
#
_symmetry.space_group_name_H-M   'P 1'
#
loop_
_entity.id
_entity.type
_entity.pdbx_description
1 polymer ?
#
loop_
_entity_poly.entity_id
_entity_poly.type
_entity_poly.pdbx_seq_one_letter_code
_entity_poly.pdbx_strand_id
1 'polypeptide(L)' 'LVTTLARVDGVVEARELNGQPGAILRDRDNKILNTWTLDILDGRIRTIRSVTNPDKLGHLGPVADAWAINREARRTTN' A
#
# COMPACT_ATOMS: atom_id res chain seq x y z
N LEU A 1 2.94 -0.34 -9.67
CA LEU A 1 2.48 0.25 -8.39
C LEU A 1 3.65 0.64 -7.49
N VAL A 2 4.57 -0.28 -7.16
CA VAL A 2 5.76 0.03 -6.34
C VAL A 2 6.63 1.13 -6.95
N THR A 3 6.93 1.06 -8.24
CA THR A 3 7.69 2.11 -8.95
C THR A 3 6.96 3.46 -8.96
N THR A 4 5.63 3.45 -9.07
CA THR A 4 4.79 4.66 -9.03
C THR A 4 4.78 5.28 -7.63
N LEU A 5 4.73 4.44 -6.59
CA LEU A 5 4.79 4.86 -5.20
C LEU A 5 6.16 5.47 -4.85
N ALA A 6 7.25 4.87 -5.32
CA ALA A 6 8.59 5.41 -5.13
C ALA A 6 8.79 6.80 -5.78
N ARG A 7 8.11 7.09 -6.89
CA ARG A 7 8.17 8.42 -7.56
C ARG A 7 7.54 9.56 -6.76
N VAL A 8 6.72 9.23 -5.77
CA VAL A 8 6.08 10.18 -4.85
C VAL A 8 6.60 10.00 -3.43
N ASP A 9 7.82 9.46 -3.31
CA ASP A 9 8.53 9.22 -2.05
C ASP A 9 7.76 8.32 -1.07
N GLY A 10 6.87 7.47 -1.59
CA GLY A 10 6.16 6.47 -0.81
C GLY A 10 6.98 5.18 -0.66
N VAL A 11 6.65 4.42 0.38
CA VAL A 11 7.38 3.21 0.77
C VAL A 11 6.46 1.99 0.83
N VAL A 12 7.05 0.82 0.58
CA VAL A 12 6.42 -0.49 0.77
C VAL A 12 7.14 -1.16 1.94
N GLU A 13 6.44 -1.38 3.04
CA GLU A 13 7.00 -2.03 4.23
C GLU A 13 6.45 -3.44 4.37
N ALA A 14 7.31 -4.46 4.33
CA ALA A 14 6.90 -5.83 4.61
C ALA A 14 6.39 -5.94 6.05
N ARG A 15 5.18 -6.45 6.22
CA ARG A 15 4.51 -6.60 7.52
C ARG A 15 3.60 -7.81 7.50
N GLU A 16 3.59 -8.53 8.61
CA GLU A 16 2.53 -9.52 8.84
C GLU A 16 1.22 -8.78 9.14
N LEU A 17 0.15 -9.16 8.46
CA LEU A 17 -1.17 -8.58 8.62
C LEU A 17 -2.17 -9.72 8.80
N ASN A 18 -2.87 -9.74 9.93
CA ASN A 18 -3.80 -10.79 10.32
C ASN A 18 -3.18 -12.21 10.23
N GLY A 19 -1.91 -12.36 10.63
CA GLY A 19 -1.19 -13.64 10.57
C GLY A 19 -0.73 -14.05 9.17
N GLN A 20 -0.87 -13.19 8.17
CA GLN A 20 -0.49 -13.48 6.79
C GLN A 20 0.70 -12.61 6.34
N PRO A 21 1.62 -13.14 5.51
CA PRO A 21 2.62 -12.34 4.84
C PRO A 21 1.98 -11.19 4.07
N GLY A 22 2.56 -9.99 4.15
CA GLY A 22 1.93 -8.81 3.58
C GLY A 22 2.83 -7.58 3.55
N ALA A 23 2.21 -6.45 3.24
CA ALA A 23 2.86 -5.15 3.27
C ALA A 23 1.89 -4.02 3.63
N ILE A 24 2.43 -2.95 4.22
CA ILE A 24 1.76 -1.66 4.34
C ILE A 24 2.43 -0.70 3.36
N LEU A 25 1.63 -0.02 2.55
CA LEU A 25 2.12 1.03 1.65
C LEU A 25 1.83 2.39 2.26
N ARG A 26 2.84 3.24 2.31
CA ARG A 26 2.76 4.56 2.93
C ARG A 26 3.18 5.66 1.98
N ASP A 27 2.60 6.85 2.14
CA ASP A 27 3.07 8.06 1.46
C ASP A 27 4.32 8.66 2.15
N ARG A 28 4.82 9.78 1.61
CA ARG A 28 5.97 10.51 2.15
C ARG A 28 5.79 11.03 3.58
N ASP A 29 4.54 11.21 4.02
CA ASP A 29 4.18 11.66 5.36
C ASP A 29 3.98 10.47 6.32
N ASN A 30 4.36 9.25 5.90
CA ASN A 30 4.18 8.01 6.63
C ASN A 30 2.69 7.61 6.85
N LYS A 31 1.76 8.21 6.10
CA LYS A 31 0.32 7.89 6.16
C LYS A 31 0.00 6.69 5.28
N ILE A 32 -0.96 5.89 5.70
CA ILE A 32 -1.31 4.61 5.05
C ILE A 32 -2.09 4.88 3.77
N LEU A 33 -1.63 4.30 2.66
CA LEU A 33 -2.30 4.32 1.36
C LEU A 33 -3.08 3.04 1.09
N ASN A 34 -2.47 1.89 1.40
CA ASN A 34 -3.10 0.59 1.26
C ASN A 34 -2.37 -0.46 2.12
N THR A 35 -2.98 -1.64 2.19
CA THR A 35 -2.30 -2.85 2.65
C THR A 35 -2.45 -3.98 1.65
N TRP A 36 -1.46 -4.87 1.65
CA TRP A 36 -1.47 -6.13 0.92
C TRP A 36 -1.37 -7.32 1.88
N THR A 37 -2.15 -8.36 1.65
CA THR A 37 -1.88 -9.70 2.16
C THR A 37 -1.71 -10.68 1.01
N LEU A 38 -0.78 -11.61 1.19
CA LEU A 38 -0.37 -12.59 0.20
C LEU A 38 -0.80 -13.98 0.67
N ASP A 39 -1.59 -14.65 -0.16
CA ASP A 39 -1.86 -16.09 -0.01
C ASP A 39 -0.79 -16.84 -0.81
N ILE A 40 0.04 -17.62 -0.11
CA ILE A 40 1.18 -18.33 -0.68
C ILE A 40 0.97 -19.82 -0.47
N LEU A 41 0.95 -20.57 -1.58
CA LEU A 41 0.89 -22.03 -1.58
C LEU A 41 2.02 -22.56 -2.45
N ASP A 42 2.75 -23.55 -1.95
CA ASP A 42 3.88 -24.19 -2.63
C ASP A 42 4.93 -23.17 -3.16
N GLY A 43 5.23 -22.16 -2.35
CA GLY A 43 6.20 -21.10 -2.69
C GLY A 43 5.73 -20.12 -3.76
N ARG A 44 4.45 -20.17 -4.18
CA ARG A 44 3.88 -19.28 -5.19
C ARG A 44 2.75 -18.44 -4.61
N ILE A 45 2.74 -17.15 -4.96
CA ILE A 45 1.62 -16.27 -4.64
C ILE A 45 0.42 -16.69 -5.48
N ARG A 46 -0.64 -17.15 -4.84
CA ARG A 46 -1.92 -17.50 -5.47
C ARG A 46 -2.87 -16.30 -5.49
N THR A 47 -2.88 -15.52 -4.41
CA THR A 47 -3.78 -14.37 -4.27
C THR A 47 -3.04 -13.19 -3.66
N ILE A 48 -3.29 -11.99 -4.19
CA ILE A 48 -2.95 -10.72 -3.55
C ILE A 48 -4.26 -10.05 -3.16
N ARG A 49 -4.46 -9.80 -1.86
CA ARG A 49 -5.62 -9.04 -1.37
C ARG A 49 -5.16 -7.62 -1.06
N SER A 50 -5.82 -6.64 -1.67
CA SER A 50 -5.52 -5.22 -1.47
C SER A 50 -6.66 -4.55 -0.71
N VAL A 51 -6.35 -3.87 0.39
CA VAL A 51 -7.31 -3.05 1.13
C VAL A 51 -6.92 -1.58 1.00
N THR A 52 -7.79 -0.79 0.38
CA THR A 52 -7.62 0.65 0.15
C THR A 52 -8.73 1.49 0.78
N ASN A 53 -9.74 0.86 1.38
CA ASN A 53 -10.85 1.56 2.02
C ASN A 53 -10.32 2.29 3.27
N PRO A 54 -10.40 3.64 3.33
CA PRO A 54 -9.83 4.42 4.43
C PRO A 54 -10.46 4.08 5.79
N ASP A 55 -11.77 3.77 5.83
CA ASP A 55 -12.47 3.38 7.06
C ASP A 55 -11.90 2.07 7.62
N LYS A 56 -11.50 1.15 6.73
CA LYS A 56 -10.85 -0.10 7.13
C LYS A 56 -9.39 0.09 7.54
N LEU A 57 -8.74 1.15 7.09
CA LEU A 57 -7.33 1.42 7.36
C LEU A 57 -7.09 2.29 8.58
N GLY A 58 -8.09 3.08 9.01
CA GLY A 58 -7.94 4.05 10.09
C GLY A 58 -7.46 3.47 11.42
N HIS A 59 -7.74 2.20 11.71
CA HIS A 59 -7.25 1.55 12.92
C HIS A 59 -5.75 1.23 12.90
N LEU A 60 -5.09 1.26 11.73
CA LEU A 60 -3.66 1.05 11.57
C LEU A 60 -2.84 2.35 11.69
N GLY A 61 -3.53 3.50 11.75
CA GLY A 61 -2.93 4.83 11.86
C GLY A 61 -3.52 5.85 10.87
N PRO A 62 -2.90 7.03 10.75
CA PRO A 62 -3.33 8.07 9.81
C PRO A 62 -3.36 7.55 8.37
N VAL A 63 -4.45 7.85 7.65
CA VAL A 63 -4.67 7.42 6.26
C VAL A 63 -4.45 8.58 5.31
N ALA A 64 -3.79 8.32 4.18
CA ALA A 64 -3.47 9.31 3.16
C ALA A 64 -4.67 9.61 2.23
N ASP A 65 -4.67 10.78 1.58
CA ASP A 65 -5.55 11.04 0.44
C ASP A 65 -5.00 10.34 -0.82
N ALA A 66 -5.52 9.14 -1.08
CA ALA A 66 -5.12 8.33 -2.23
C ALA A 66 -5.35 9.03 -3.59
N TRP A 67 -6.32 9.95 -3.68
CA TRP A 67 -6.59 10.69 -4.92
C TRP A 67 -5.56 11.79 -5.14
N ALA A 68 -5.15 12.50 -4.09
CA ALA A 68 -4.05 13.47 -4.18
C ALA A 68 -2.76 12.80 -4.66
N ILE A 69 -2.39 11.66 -4.06
CA ILE A 69 -1.20 10.91 -4.43
C ILE A 69 -1.27 10.39 -5.88
N ASN A 70 -2.41 9.85 -6.31
CA ASN A 70 -2.58 9.41 -7.71
C ASN A 70 -2.47 10.58 -8.70
N ARG A 71 -3.00 11.76 -8.38
CA ARG A 71 -2.84 12.95 -9.22
C ARG A 71 -1.38 13.40 -9.31
N GLU A 72 -0.68 13.38 -8.19
CA GLU A 72 0.76 13.71 -8.14
C GLU A 72 1.56 12.74 -9.00
N ALA A 73 1.42 11.43 -8.79
CA ALA A 73 2.15 10.42 -9.53
C ALA A 73 1.94 10.48 -11.05
N ARG A 74 0.74 10.90 -11.50
CA ARG A 74 0.44 11.11 -12.92
C ARG A 74 1.15 12.34 -13.49
N ARG A 75 1.36 13.40 -12.69
CA ARG A 75 2.11 14.60 -13.12
C ARG A 75 3.60 14.33 -13.24
N THR A 76 4.17 13.47 -12.39
CA THR A 76 5.59 13.07 -12.45
C THR A 76 5.91 12.07 -13.57
N THR A 77 4.92 11.68 -14.38
CA THR A 77 5.08 10.68 -15.46
C THR A 77 5.11 11.29 -16.87
N ASN A 78 4.95 12.61 -17.00
CA ASN A 78 5.10 13.35 -18.26
C ASN A 78 6.48 13.99 -18.39
#